data_AF-A0AAU9WDR0-F1
#
_entry.id   AF-A0AAU9WDR0-F1
#
_cell.length_a   1.000
_cell.length_b   1.000
_cell.length_c   1.000
_cell.angle_alpha   90.00
_cell.angle_beta   90.00
_cell.angle_gamma   90.00
#
_symmetry.space_group_name_H-M   'P 1'
#
loop_
_entity.id
_entity.type
_entity.pdbx_description
1 polymer ?
#
loop_
_entity_poly.entity_id
_entity_poly.type
_entity_poly.pdbx_seq_one_letter_code
_entity_poly.pdbx_strand_id
1 'polypeptide(L)'
;MRGPEVVLFVSVIFELGMGISSTRKAFGRESTAQNTFLQREGERQYVIKEKSSEVDDGEFLLPRPNYLASEPEDIPAGMTNVKRPGRFLTAAVGDGISDDTSSIQAIVNHAASSKNNKVFFPRGEYLVSSNIAIPGPVELHGTQSGIAVIKSSTPYVFQVYNASPVKSVSLNNVYFDGIRVNFDGGVNREVPGPTAMNNVTINSCVFFSSGRPTPRNAEREQLEMMDLRNSNVYRNIFLRDSNAYGVASKFTFTVGVEVRENICGLDLGKIGWLATKVEPAWYWRDQKQKLEFLMTHYNLESDQGFFQSCCYEECDERMRIVKNIFNGSPNTGRFRDHVMYLKGFNMMEVVSNYVRGWPADYSGGIKARNGKNLLVARNYLDDTGIFLYTHRTINPCLYKGLKNVVIYRNHIVQRTNPGHLTSGIYYYEPHDIGIDWNITYSANVFEIVGVSDPTNYICIWLTNGDLSQHHVLQDNVYYGTKIPVKLYADDSTPSHETKKNNDNITNWYNYPLYKLNIPPY
;
A
#
# COMPACT_ATOMS: atom_id res chain seq x y z
N MET A 1 -3.05 63.59 -8.21
CA MET A 1 -2.53 63.02 -9.48
C MET A 1 -2.22 61.56 -9.20
N ARG A 2 -2.79 60.66 -10.04
CA ARG A 2 -2.69 59.17 -10.12
C ARG A 2 -1.62 58.53 -9.20
N GLY A 3 -1.88 57.63 -8.25
CA GLY A 3 -2.72 56.43 -8.25
C GLY A 3 -1.88 55.21 -8.67
N PRO A 4 -1.54 54.24 -7.79
CA PRO A 4 -0.71 53.10 -8.17
C PRO A 4 -1.51 52.02 -8.91
N GLU A 5 -0.94 51.52 -10.00
CA GLU A 5 -1.51 50.49 -10.86
C GLU A 5 -1.50 49.11 -10.19
N VAL A 6 -2.66 48.47 -10.24
CA VAL A 6 -2.89 47.07 -9.89
C VAL A 6 -2.58 46.23 -11.13
N VAL A 7 -1.54 45.41 -11.10
CA VAL A 7 -1.29 44.40 -12.13
C VAL A 7 -2.07 43.13 -11.78
N LEU A 8 -3.15 42.91 -12.51
CA LEU A 8 -3.99 41.72 -12.46
C LEU A 8 -3.35 40.61 -13.31
N PHE A 9 -2.83 39.56 -12.69
CA PHE A 9 -2.44 38.34 -13.42
C PHE A 9 -3.70 37.52 -13.75
N VAL A 10 -4.10 37.54 -15.01
CA VAL A 10 -5.13 36.66 -15.58
C VAL A 10 -4.44 35.34 -15.95
N SER A 11 -4.66 34.29 -15.14
CA SER A 11 -4.31 32.92 -15.55
C SER A 11 -5.37 32.40 -16.52
N VAL A 12 -4.96 32.19 -17.76
CA VAL A 12 -5.73 31.50 -18.80
C VAL A 12 -5.76 30.01 -18.46
N ILE A 13 -6.92 29.50 -18.07
CA ILE A 13 -7.19 28.06 -17.98
C ILE A 13 -7.53 27.58 -19.39
N PHE A 14 -6.66 26.77 -19.98
CA PHE A 14 -6.99 25.96 -21.16
C PHE A 14 -7.63 24.65 -20.69
N GLU A 15 -8.96 24.57 -20.77
CA GLU A 15 -9.69 23.30 -20.73
C GLU A 15 -9.54 22.60 -22.08
N LEU A 16 -8.76 21.52 -22.12
CA LEU A 16 -8.81 20.55 -23.22
C LEU A 16 -9.83 19.47 -22.86
N GLY A 17 -11.07 19.69 -23.28
CA GLY A 17 -12.11 18.68 -23.32
C GLY A 17 -11.86 17.68 -24.45
N MET A 18 -11.84 16.39 -24.14
CA MET A 18 -11.93 15.32 -25.13
C MET A 18 -13.15 14.44 -24.86
N GLY A 19 -14.22 14.77 -25.60
CA GLY A 19 -15.09 13.87 -26.35
C GLY A 19 -15.49 12.52 -25.71
N ILE A 20 -16.62 12.52 -25.03
CA ILE A 20 -17.45 11.32 -24.85
C ILE A 20 -18.35 11.20 -26.08
N SER A 21 -18.14 10.18 -26.90
CA SER A 21 -19.08 9.76 -27.94
C SER A 21 -19.59 8.37 -27.61
N SER A 22 -20.83 8.28 -27.12
CA SER A 22 -21.60 7.04 -27.15
C SER A 22 -23.05 7.35 -27.54
N THR A 23 -23.32 7.21 -28.84
CA THR A 23 -24.67 7.10 -29.36
C THR A 23 -25.28 5.77 -28.92
N ARG A 24 -26.33 5.78 -28.09
CA ARG A 24 -27.29 4.67 -28.02
C ARG A 24 -28.71 5.20 -28.23
N LYS A 25 -29.34 4.62 -29.25
CA LYS A 25 -30.72 4.81 -29.70
C LYS A 25 -31.70 4.47 -28.57
N ALA A 26 -32.71 5.32 -28.45
CA ALA A 26 -33.91 5.12 -27.65
C ALA A 26 -34.78 3.98 -28.22
N PHE A 27 -35.37 3.19 -27.32
CA PHE A 27 -36.66 2.54 -27.52
C PHE A 27 -37.40 2.57 -26.17
N GLY A 28 -38.62 3.12 -26.19
CA GLY A 28 -39.36 3.48 -24.98
C GLY A 28 -40.31 2.39 -24.47
N ARG A 29 -40.84 2.63 -23.26
CA ARG A 29 -42.28 2.71 -22.98
C ARG A 29 -42.52 3.18 -21.55
N GLU A 30 -43.36 4.20 -21.43
CA GLU A 30 -43.95 4.67 -20.18
C GLU A 30 -44.87 3.62 -19.55
N SER A 31 -44.96 3.63 -18.23
CA SER A 31 -46.25 3.41 -17.55
C SER A 31 -46.19 4.02 -16.14
N THR A 32 -47.06 5.01 -15.94
CA THR A 32 -47.38 5.76 -14.74
C THR A 32 -48.22 4.95 -13.73
N ALA A 33 -47.92 5.04 -12.43
CA ALA A 33 -48.90 4.98 -11.33
C ALA A 33 -48.19 5.38 -10.02
N GLN A 34 -48.37 6.62 -9.56
CA GLN A 34 -49.28 7.03 -8.47
C GLN A 34 -48.71 6.87 -7.06
N ASN A 35 -48.40 8.04 -6.48
CA ASN A 35 -48.26 8.30 -5.06
C ASN A 35 -49.55 7.98 -4.29
N THR A 36 -49.40 7.34 -3.13
CA THR A 36 -50.36 7.51 -2.02
C THR A 36 -49.61 7.55 -0.70
N PHE A 37 -49.65 8.73 -0.07
CA PHE A 37 -49.33 8.95 1.33
C PHE A 37 -50.55 8.53 2.18
N LEU A 38 -50.35 7.73 3.22
CA LEU A 38 -51.25 7.65 4.38
C LEU A 38 -50.44 7.52 5.68
N GLN A 39 -50.90 8.26 6.69
CA GLN A 39 -50.29 8.48 8.00
C GLN A 39 -50.41 7.29 8.98
N ARG A 40 -49.41 7.25 9.88
CA ARG A 40 -49.29 6.71 11.25
C ARG A 40 -50.46 5.93 11.87
N GLU A 41 -50.14 4.79 12.47
CA GLU A 41 -50.19 4.55 13.94
C GLU A 41 -49.64 3.15 14.30
N GLY A 42 -48.97 3.02 15.46
CA GLY A 42 -48.63 1.73 16.08
C GLY A 42 -47.16 1.57 16.48
N GLU A 43 -46.81 2.06 17.66
CA GLU A 43 -45.59 1.67 18.38
C GLU A 43 -45.52 0.14 18.51
N ARG A 44 -44.45 -0.48 18.02
CA ARG A 44 -44.06 -1.85 18.41
C ARG A 44 -42.70 -1.80 19.10
N GLN A 45 -42.73 -2.05 20.41
CA GLN A 45 -41.57 -2.40 21.21
C GLN A 45 -40.87 -3.61 20.58
N TYR A 46 -39.60 -3.44 20.19
CA TYR A 46 -38.75 -4.56 19.82
C TYR A 46 -38.15 -5.14 21.11
N VAL A 47 -38.73 -6.25 21.56
CA VAL A 47 -38.12 -7.14 22.55
C VAL A 47 -36.91 -7.80 21.90
N ILE A 48 -35.71 -7.49 22.41
CA ILE A 48 -34.48 -8.20 22.06
C ILE A 48 -34.63 -9.64 22.53
N LYS A 49 -34.82 -10.56 21.58
CA LYS A 49 -34.59 -11.99 21.83
C LYS A 49 -33.13 -12.26 21.54
N GLU A 50 -32.37 -12.53 22.59
CA GLU A 50 -31.08 -13.22 22.49
C GLU A 50 -31.28 -14.49 21.65
N LYS A 51 -30.47 -14.63 20.60
CA LYS A 51 -30.43 -15.85 19.81
C LYS A 51 -29.01 -16.42 19.90
N SER A 52 -28.86 -17.29 20.90
CA SER A 52 -27.81 -18.29 21.00
C SER A 52 -28.00 -19.39 19.95
N SER A 53 -26.94 -19.68 19.20
CA SER A 53 -26.57 -21.00 18.65
C SER A 53 -25.33 -20.78 17.76
N GLU A 54 -24.12 -20.75 18.33
CA GLU A 54 -23.25 -21.92 18.54
C GLU A 54 -23.03 -22.75 17.27
N VAL A 55 -21.88 -22.54 16.64
CA VAL A 55 -21.14 -23.59 15.93
C VAL A 55 -19.95 -23.87 16.84
N ASP A 56 -19.88 -25.10 17.31
CA ASP A 56 -18.93 -25.64 18.27
C ASP A 56 -17.59 -25.96 17.59
N ASP A 57 -16.59 -25.13 17.84
CA ASP A 57 -15.19 -25.42 17.61
C ASP A 57 -14.39 -25.41 18.93
N GLY A 58 -14.93 -26.04 20.00
CA GLY A 58 -14.14 -26.68 21.05
C GLY A 58 -13.05 -25.89 21.78
N GLU A 59 -12.98 -24.57 21.61
CA GLU A 59 -12.06 -23.69 22.34
C GLU A 59 -12.83 -23.15 23.54
N PHE A 60 -12.44 -23.60 24.73
CA PHE A 60 -12.89 -23.06 26.02
C PHE A 60 -12.98 -21.53 25.92
N LEU A 61 -14.19 -20.97 26.06
CA LEU A 61 -14.47 -19.53 25.97
C LEU A 61 -13.76 -18.78 27.10
N LEU A 62 -12.44 -18.65 26.99
CA LEU A 62 -11.68 -17.67 27.73
C LEU A 62 -12.17 -16.29 27.24
N PRO A 63 -12.47 -15.35 28.14
CA PRO A 63 -12.77 -13.98 27.71
C PRO A 63 -11.61 -13.48 26.85
N ARG A 64 -11.93 -12.94 25.66
CA ARG A 64 -10.91 -12.39 24.76
C ARG A 64 -10.02 -11.44 25.54
N PRO A 65 -8.67 -11.53 25.42
CA PRO A 65 -7.78 -10.65 26.17
C PRO A 65 -8.12 -9.18 25.87
N ASN A 66 -8.26 -8.36 26.91
CA ASN A 66 -8.35 -6.92 26.71
C ASN A 66 -6.93 -6.40 26.44
N TYR A 67 -6.62 -6.19 25.16
CA TYR A 67 -5.29 -5.76 24.72
C TYR A 67 -4.95 -4.30 25.09
N LEU A 68 -5.93 -3.52 25.56
CA LEU A 68 -5.73 -2.13 26.05
C LEU A 68 -5.65 -2.04 27.57
N ALA A 69 -6.15 -3.04 28.31
CA ALA A 69 -6.19 -2.99 29.77
C ALA A 69 -4.79 -3.01 30.38
N SER A 70 -4.60 -2.16 31.38
CA SER A 70 -3.38 -1.98 32.16
C SER A 70 -3.21 -3.09 33.21
N GLU A 71 -2.99 -4.33 32.77
CA GLU A 71 -2.25 -5.25 33.63
C GLU A 71 -0.86 -4.64 33.91
N PRO A 72 -0.21 -4.91 35.06
CA PRO A 72 1.11 -4.39 35.34
C PRO A 72 2.07 -4.88 34.25
N GLU A 73 2.36 -4.00 33.30
CA GLU A 73 3.28 -4.31 32.22
C GLU A 73 4.70 -4.03 32.71
N ASP A 74 5.54 -5.06 32.66
CA ASP A 74 6.97 -4.90 32.92
C ASP A 74 7.51 -3.87 31.94
N ILE A 75 7.93 -2.73 32.48
CA ILE A 75 8.53 -1.67 31.68
C ILE A 75 9.86 -2.23 31.15
N PRO A 76 10.06 -2.32 29.83
CA PRO A 76 11.32 -2.77 29.29
C PRO A 76 12.46 -1.91 29.84
N ALA A 77 13.51 -2.57 30.35
CA ALA A 77 14.64 -1.87 30.95
C ALA A 77 15.28 -0.90 29.94
N GLY A 78 15.61 0.31 30.40
CA GLY A 78 16.28 1.32 29.58
C GLY A 78 15.37 2.04 28.58
N MET A 79 14.08 2.18 28.87
CA MET A 79 13.15 3.02 28.10
C MET A 79 12.38 3.98 29.03
N THR A 80 12.06 5.17 28.53
CA THR A 80 11.22 6.15 29.24
C THR A 80 9.74 5.81 29.00
N ASN A 81 9.05 5.33 30.02
CA ASN A 81 7.62 4.98 29.93
C ASN A 81 6.74 6.23 29.92
N VAL A 82 5.83 6.36 28.95
CA VAL A 82 4.99 7.58 28.84
C VAL A 82 4.00 7.76 29.99
N LYS A 83 3.52 6.69 30.62
CA LYS A 83 2.66 6.73 31.82
C LYS A 83 3.46 6.90 33.11
N ARG A 84 4.78 6.71 33.08
CA ARG A 84 5.69 6.85 34.24
C ARG A 84 7.05 7.45 33.83
N PRO A 85 7.09 8.69 33.28
CA PRO A 85 8.30 9.25 32.67
C PRO A 85 9.32 9.79 33.69
N GLY A 86 8.99 9.72 34.99
CA GLY A 86 9.81 10.25 36.09
C GLY A 86 9.35 11.61 36.58
N ARG A 87 9.96 12.08 37.68
CA ARG A 87 9.46 13.22 38.49
C ARG A 87 9.38 14.56 37.75
N PHE A 88 10.12 14.75 36.66
CA PHE A 88 10.25 16.04 35.96
C PHE A 88 9.41 16.15 34.68
N LEU A 89 8.66 15.09 34.33
CA LEU A 89 7.84 15.04 33.13
C LEU A 89 6.40 14.68 33.52
N THR A 90 5.43 15.31 32.86
CA THR A 90 4.02 14.95 33.01
C THR A 90 3.77 13.62 32.31
N ALA A 91 3.13 12.68 33.02
CA ALA A 91 2.72 11.41 32.45
C ALA A 91 1.57 11.60 31.44
N ALA A 92 1.60 10.81 30.37
CA ALA A 92 0.42 10.55 29.58
C ALA A 92 -0.56 9.67 30.38
N VAL A 93 -1.85 9.91 30.22
CA VAL A 93 -2.94 9.15 30.85
C VAL A 93 -3.19 7.87 30.06
N GLY A 94 -3.26 7.95 28.73
CA GLY A 94 -3.46 6.82 27.85
C GLY A 94 -4.81 6.09 28.07
N ASP A 95 -5.88 6.87 28.29
CA ASP A 95 -7.27 6.44 28.52
C ASP A 95 -8.19 6.65 27.30
N GLY A 96 -7.66 7.18 26.19
CA GLY A 96 -8.39 7.48 24.97
C GLY A 96 -9.28 8.72 25.02
N ILE A 97 -9.31 9.44 26.15
CA ILE A 97 -10.20 10.59 26.42
C ILE A 97 -9.38 11.84 26.75
N SER A 98 -8.42 11.71 27.66
CA SER A 98 -7.51 12.78 28.06
C SER A 98 -6.55 13.10 26.92
N ASP A 99 -6.34 14.39 26.66
CA ASP A 99 -5.40 14.82 25.63
C ASP A 99 -3.95 14.63 26.13
N ASP A 100 -3.25 13.67 25.52
CA ASP A 100 -1.89 13.29 25.87
C ASP A 100 -0.82 14.05 25.07
N THR A 101 -1.23 14.97 24.18
CA THR A 101 -0.34 15.63 23.21
C THR A 101 0.87 16.29 23.87
N SER A 102 0.65 17.14 24.87
CA SER A 102 1.74 17.89 25.51
C SER A 102 2.68 16.98 26.29
N SER A 103 2.12 15.95 26.95
CA SER A 103 2.89 14.97 27.73
C SER A 103 3.79 14.15 26.80
N ILE A 104 3.22 13.60 25.72
CA ILE A 104 3.97 12.83 24.72
C ILE A 104 5.05 13.70 24.08
N GLN A 105 4.72 14.92 23.64
CA GLN A 105 5.70 15.81 23.02
C GLN A 105 6.86 16.14 23.96
N ALA A 106 6.59 16.42 25.23
CA ALA A 106 7.63 16.70 26.22
C ALA A 106 8.55 15.50 26.44
N ILE A 107 7.99 14.29 26.50
CA ILE A 107 8.75 13.04 26.68
C ILE A 107 9.61 12.73 25.45
N VAL A 108 9.06 12.92 24.24
CA VAL A 108 9.81 12.77 22.98
C VAL A 108 10.97 13.78 22.91
N ASN A 109 10.73 15.05 23.26
CA ASN A 109 11.78 16.07 23.31
C ASN A 109 12.87 15.71 24.32
N HIS A 110 12.47 15.19 25.49
CA HIS A 110 13.41 14.72 26.50
C HIS A 110 14.25 13.55 25.99
N ALA A 111 13.64 12.54 25.39
CA ALA A 111 14.34 11.39 24.83
C ALA A 111 15.32 11.79 23.71
N ALA A 112 14.92 12.73 22.83
CA ALA A 112 15.77 13.20 21.74
C ALA A 112 17.06 13.90 22.21
N SER A 113 17.05 14.47 23.41
CA SER A 113 18.22 15.14 24.02
C SER A 113 18.97 14.27 25.03
N SER A 114 18.49 13.05 25.28
CA SER A 114 18.99 12.16 26.32
C SER A 114 19.86 11.04 25.77
N LYS A 115 20.71 10.47 26.63
CA LYS A 115 21.42 9.21 26.30
C LYS A 115 20.45 8.03 26.13
N ASN A 116 19.33 8.06 26.84
CA ASN A 116 18.21 7.15 26.62
C ASN A 116 17.23 7.77 25.62
N ASN A 117 17.33 7.34 24.37
CA ASN A 117 16.52 7.84 23.26
C ASN A 117 15.25 7.03 23.01
N LYS A 118 14.89 6.11 23.91
CA LYS A 118 13.79 5.16 23.74
C LYS A 118 12.59 5.56 24.58
N VAL A 119 11.44 5.71 23.94
CA VAL A 119 10.15 6.03 24.57
C VAL A 119 9.25 4.81 24.47
N PHE A 120 8.73 4.36 25.62
CA PHE A 120 7.87 3.19 25.71
C PHE A 120 6.41 3.60 25.95
N PHE A 121 5.52 3.13 25.08
CA PHE A 121 4.07 3.24 25.17
C PHE A 121 3.51 1.91 25.70
N PRO A 122 3.14 1.82 26.99
CA PRO A 122 2.42 0.67 27.50
C PRO A 122 1.01 0.61 26.90
N ARG A 123 0.29 -0.48 27.18
CA ARG A 123 -1.12 -0.65 26.81
C ARG A 123 -1.97 0.60 27.08
N GLY A 124 -2.76 1.01 26.09
CA GLY A 124 -3.67 2.13 26.22
C GLY A 124 -3.89 2.89 24.92
N GLU A 125 -4.75 3.89 25.01
CA GLU A 125 -5.12 4.78 23.92
C GLU A 125 -4.69 6.21 24.25
N TYR A 126 -3.89 6.80 23.39
CA TYR A 126 -3.29 8.11 23.61
C TYR A 126 -3.89 9.10 22.63
N LEU A 127 -4.88 9.86 23.09
CA LEU A 127 -5.55 10.86 22.26
C LEU A 127 -4.62 12.05 22.04
N VAL A 128 -4.44 12.45 20.78
CA VAL A 128 -3.71 13.66 20.42
C VAL A 128 -4.57 14.66 19.67
N SER A 129 -4.40 15.93 19.98
CA SER A 129 -5.08 17.09 19.39
C SER A 129 -4.15 17.97 18.53
N SER A 130 -2.87 17.60 18.41
CA SER A 130 -1.93 18.18 17.45
C SER A 130 -0.89 17.18 16.97
N ASN A 131 -0.04 17.60 16.03
CA ASN A 131 1.08 16.79 15.55
C ASN A 131 2.07 16.49 16.68
N ILE A 132 2.74 15.33 16.58
CA ILE A 132 3.87 14.95 17.44
C ILE A 132 5.15 15.02 16.60
N ALA A 133 6.06 15.90 17.00
CA ALA A 133 7.32 16.14 16.31
C ALA A 133 8.43 15.28 16.92
N ILE A 134 9.23 14.62 16.07
CA ILE A 134 10.44 13.87 16.40
C ILE A 134 11.65 14.77 16.08
N PRO A 135 12.31 15.38 17.07
CA PRO A 135 13.37 16.36 16.83
C PRO A 135 14.78 15.74 16.75
N GLY A 136 14.91 14.43 16.86
CA GLY A 136 16.20 13.76 16.95
C GLY A 136 16.12 12.24 16.82
N PRO A 137 17.16 11.50 17.22
CA PRO A 137 17.27 10.04 17.03
C PRO A 137 16.44 9.27 18.06
N VAL A 138 15.11 9.42 18.02
CA VAL A 138 14.20 8.80 19.00
C VAL A 138 13.68 7.46 18.48
N GLU A 139 13.53 6.50 19.40
CA GLU A 139 12.81 5.26 19.14
C GLU A 139 11.50 5.24 19.93
N LEU A 140 10.36 5.12 19.25
CA LEU A 140 9.06 4.90 19.88
C LEU A 140 8.74 3.40 19.86
N HIS A 141 8.42 2.85 21.02
CA HIS A 141 8.13 1.43 21.21
C HIS A 141 6.76 1.27 21.86
N GLY A 142 5.82 0.66 21.15
CA GLY A 142 4.61 0.11 21.75
C GLY A 142 4.88 -1.24 22.40
N THR A 143 3.91 -1.73 23.16
CA THR A 143 3.98 -3.07 23.76
C THR A 143 3.83 -4.20 22.74
N GLN A 144 4.53 -5.32 22.98
CA GLN A 144 4.31 -6.58 22.27
C GLN A 144 3.23 -7.46 22.93
N SER A 145 2.96 -7.28 24.22
CA SER A 145 1.99 -8.09 24.96
C SER A 145 0.55 -7.60 24.80
N GLY A 146 0.38 -6.35 24.35
CA GLY A 146 -0.91 -5.69 24.18
C GLY A 146 -0.93 -4.79 22.94
N ILE A 147 -1.67 -3.68 23.03
CA ILE A 147 -1.78 -2.66 21.99
C ILE A 147 -1.59 -1.27 22.62
N ALA A 148 -0.76 -0.44 21.98
CA ALA A 148 -0.62 0.97 22.28
C ALA A 148 -1.06 1.80 21.07
N VAL A 149 -2.17 2.53 21.19
CA VAL A 149 -2.76 3.29 20.08
C VAL A 149 -2.52 4.78 20.27
N ILE A 150 -1.86 5.43 19.32
CA ILE A 150 -1.87 6.89 19.21
C ILE A 150 -3.02 7.25 18.27
N LYS A 151 -3.99 8.02 18.77
CA LYS A 151 -5.25 8.27 18.05
C LYS A 151 -5.58 9.74 17.89
N SER A 152 -6.32 10.06 16.84
CA SER A 152 -6.95 11.37 16.66
C SER A 152 -8.47 11.24 16.55
N SER A 153 -9.20 12.18 17.15
CA SER A 153 -10.65 12.27 16.97
C SER A 153 -11.08 12.56 15.52
N THR A 154 -10.19 13.10 14.68
CA THR A 154 -10.45 13.36 13.26
C THR A 154 -9.33 12.73 12.41
N PRO A 155 -9.60 11.62 11.71
CA PRO A 155 -8.57 10.90 11.00
C PRO A 155 -7.80 11.74 9.97
N TYR A 156 -6.50 11.48 9.94
CA TYR A 156 -5.48 12.00 9.03
C TYR A 156 -5.30 13.53 9.06
N VAL A 157 -5.81 14.20 10.10
CA VAL A 157 -5.51 15.61 10.39
C VAL A 157 -4.08 15.75 10.94
N PHE A 158 -3.72 14.90 11.90
CA PHE A 158 -2.44 14.97 12.59
C PHE A 158 -1.45 13.90 12.13
N GLN A 159 -0.19 14.16 12.43
CA GLN A 159 0.92 13.30 12.07
C GLN A 159 1.94 13.16 13.20
N VAL A 160 2.59 11.99 13.23
CA VAL A 160 3.93 11.83 13.82
C VAL A 160 4.93 12.13 12.72
N TYR A 161 5.79 13.13 12.92
CA TYR A 161 6.69 13.61 11.88
C TYR A 161 8.04 14.05 12.39
N ASN A 162 9.03 14.17 11.51
CA ASN A 162 10.33 14.74 11.89
C ASN A 162 10.30 16.28 11.91
N ALA A 163 10.74 16.88 13.02
CA ALA A 163 10.79 18.35 13.16
C ALA A 163 11.90 18.99 12.31
N SER A 164 12.92 18.19 12.01
CA SER A 164 14.09 18.50 11.19
C SER A 164 14.58 17.19 10.56
N PRO A 165 15.50 17.19 9.58
CA PRO A 165 16.10 15.94 9.11
C PRO A 165 16.70 15.13 10.27
N VAL A 166 16.28 13.87 10.43
CA VAL A 166 16.67 12.97 11.53
C VAL A 166 17.49 11.78 11.07
N LYS A 167 18.21 11.14 11.99
CA LYS A 167 18.92 9.87 11.76
C LYS A 167 18.55 8.88 12.86
N SER A 168 18.56 7.58 12.56
CA SER A 168 18.39 6.53 13.57
C SER A 168 17.11 6.69 14.39
N VAL A 169 15.98 6.81 13.69
CA VAL A 169 14.65 6.86 14.28
C VAL A 169 13.97 5.52 14.07
N SER A 170 13.21 5.03 15.05
CA SER A 170 12.36 3.88 14.82
C SER A 170 11.00 3.99 15.49
N LEU A 171 9.96 3.50 14.81
CA LEU A 171 8.62 3.30 15.35
C LEU A 171 8.37 1.79 15.35
N ASN A 172 8.17 1.21 16.54
CA ASN A 172 8.05 -0.23 16.72
C ASN A 172 6.76 -0.56 17.47
N ASN A 173 5.94 -1.47 16.94
CA ASN A 173 4.76 -1.99 17.64
C ASN A 173 3.73 -0.92 18.08
N VAL A 174 3.70 0.23 17.38
CA VAL A 174 2.73 1.32 17.64
C VAL A 174 1.55 1.22 16.68
N TYR A 175 0.35 1.45 17.19
CA TYR A 175 -0.89 1.46 16.42
C TYR A 175 -1.30 2.92 16.19
N PHE A 176 -1.65 3.26 14.96
CA PHE A 176 -2.02 4.61 14.53
C PHE A 176 -3.47 4.62 14.09
N ASP A 177 -4.33 5.19 14.93
CA ASP A 177 -5.76 5.37 14.63
C ASP A 177 -5.99 6.77 14.07
N GLY A 178 -6.09 6.86 12.75
CA GLY A 178 -6.27 8.12 12.05
C GLY A 178 -5.07 9.06 12.17
N ILE A 179 -3.86 8.54 12.41
CA ILE A 179 -2.62 9.30 12.49
C ILE A 179 -1.76 8.99 11.27
N ARG A 180 -1.22 10.02 10.62
CA ARG A 180 -0.23 9.87 9.55
C ARG A 180 1.18 9.76 10.15
N VAL A 181 2.07 9.04 9.48
CA VAL A 181 3.51 9.07 9.77
C VAL A 181 4.22 9.67 8.58
N ASN A 182 4.96 10.77 8.81
CA ASN A 182 5.62 11.51 7.73
C ASN A 182 7.08 11.78 8.08
N PHE A 183 7.98 11.30 7.22
CA PHE A 183 9.40 11.54 7.31
C PHE A 183 9.89 12.22 6.04
N ASP A 184 10.16 13.52 6.11
CA ASP A 184 10.55 14.36 4.97
C ASP A 184 11.93 14.99 5.21
N GLY A 185 12.87 14.67 4.32
CA GLY A 185 14.23 15.18 4.32
C GLY A 185 14.40 16.62 3.79
N GLY A 186 13.38 17.18 3.13
CA GLY A 186 13.28 18.60 2.79
C GLY A 186 14.10 19.10 1.60
N VAL A 187 14.54 18.27 0.65
CA VAL A 187 15.28 18.74 -0.54
C VAL A 187 14.37 19.38 -1.59
N ASN A 188 14.85 20.50 -2.13
CA ASN A 188 14.34 21.16 -3.33
C ASN A 188 14.27 20.18 -4.51
N ARG A 189 13.07 20.00 -5.06
CA ARG A 189 12.71 19.06 -6.13
C ARG A 189 13.47 19.23 -7.47
N GLU A 190 14.29 20.28 -7.59
CA GLU A 190 15.03 20.66 -8.80
C GLU A 190 16.50 20.21 -8.78
N VAL A 191 17.09 19.95 -7.62
CA VAL A 191 18.49 19.49 -7.49
C VAL A 191 18.55 18.38 -6.43
N PRO A 192 18.58 17.10 -6.83
CA PRO A 192 18.77 16.00 -5.90
C PRO A 192 20.12 16.13 -5.20
N GLY A 193 20.11 16.50 -3.92
CA GLY A 193 21.25 16.46 -3.02
C GLY A 193 21.00 15.42 -1.93
N PRO A 194 22.02 14.68 -1.45
CA PRO A 194 21.81 13.73 -0.37
C PRO A 194 21.35 14.47 0.89
N THR A 195 20.15 14.18 1.39
CA THR A 195 19.85 14.53 2.77
C THR A 195 20.75 13.76 3.71
N ALA A 196 20.98 14.37 4.87
CA ALA A 196 21.48 13.66 6.02
C ALA A 196 20.47 12.62 6.55
N MET A 197 19.22 12.58 6.06
CA MET A 197 18.19 11.73 6.65
C MET A 197 18.44 10.26 6.32
N ASN A 198 18.61 9.43 7.35
CA ASN A 198 18.89 8.02 7.16
C ASN A 198 18.45 7.15 8.34
N ASN A 199 18.37 5.84 8.10
CA ASN A 199 18.11 4.86 9.14
C ASN A 199 16.82 5.14 9.91
N VAL A 200 15.73 5.39 9.17
CA VAL A 200 14.37 5.47 9.73
C VAL A 200 13.72 4.10 9.56
N THR A 201 13.17 3.56 10.64
CA THR A 201 12.57 2.23 10.65
C THR A 201 11.13 2.27 11.15
N ILE A 202 10.20 1.78 10.33
CA ILE A 202 8.79 1.58 10.70
C ILE A 202 8.54 0.07 10.74
N ASN A 203 8.30 -0.46 11.94
CA ASN A 203 8.30 -1.89 12.19
C ASN A 203 7.09 -2.33 12.99
N SER A 204 6.37 -3.34 12.48
CA SER A 204 5.28 -3.98 13.21
C SER A 204 4.21 -2.99 13.69
N CYS A 205 4.03 -1.89 12.96
CA CYS A 205 3.01 -0.89 13.23
C CYS A 205 1.71 -1.23 12.49
N VAL A 206 0.57 -0.80 13.04
CA VAL A 206 -0.74 -0.96 12.42
C VAL A 206 -1.35 0.41 12.17
N PHE A 207 -1.73 0.69 10.93
CA PHE A 207 -2.35 1.94 10.51
C PHE A 207 -3.81 1.67 10.16
N PHE A 208 -4.74 2.34 10.83
CA PHE A 208 -6.18 2.20 10.60
C PHE A 208 -6.90 3.51 10.92
N SER A 209 -8.23 3.55 10.81
CA SER A 209 -9.05 4.65 11.30
C SER A 209 -10.36 4.14 11.87
N SER A 210 -10.66 4.48 13.11
CA SER A 210 -11.94 4.22 13.76
C SER A 210 -12.97 5.35 13.54
N GLY A 211 -12.48 6.56 13.28
CA GLY A 211 -13.29 7.73 12.94
C GLY A 211 -13.54 7.87 11.44
N ARG A 212 -14.37 8.84 11.06
CA ARG A 212 -14.58 9.23 9.66
C ARG A 212 -13.70 10.43 9.29
N PRO A 213 -12.81 10.32 8.29
CA PRO A 213 -12.06 11.47 7.80
C PRO A 213 -12.98 12.46 7.08
N THR A 214 -12.53 13.71 6.95
CA THR A 214 -13.12 14.65 5.99
C THR A 214 -12.79 14.19 4.55
N PRO A 215 -13.57 14.57 3.52
CA PRO A 215 -13.27 14.19 2.13
C PRO A 215 -11.83 14.53 1.72
N ARG A 216 -11.34 15.72 2.11
CA ARG A 216 -9.96 16.15 1.84
C ARG A 216 -8.90 15.26 2.51
N ASN A 217 -9.19 14.74 3.70
CA ASN A 217 -8.25 13.94 4.46
C ASN A 217 -8.34 12.44 4.12
N ALA A 218 -9.50 11.99 3.60
CA ALA A 218 -9.72 10.59 3.21
C ALA A 218 -8.70 10.10 2.19
N GLU A 219 -8.27 10.98 1.27
CA GLU A 219 -7.34 10.68 0.17
C GLU A 219 -5.86 10.74 0.56
N ARG A 220 -5.52 11.23 1.77
CA ARG A 220 -4.13 11.33 2.22
C ARG A 220 -3.51 9.95 2.41
N GLU A 221 -2.19 9.87 2.40
CA GLU A 221 -1.41 8.68 2.69
C GLU A 221 -1.25 8.41 4.20
N GLN A 222 -1.15 7.14 4.60
CA GLN A 222 -0.89 6.76 6.01
C GLN A 222 0.58 6.89 6.38
N LEU A 223 1.50 6.52 5.47
CA LEU A 223 2.94 6.64 5.62
C LEU A 223 3.54 7.41 4.43
N GLU A 224 4.31 8.46 4.72
CA GLU A 224 5.13 9.17 3.73
C GLU A 224 6.61 9.13 4.15
N MET A 225 7.48 8.73 3.21
CA MET A 225 8.93 8.67 3.37
C MET A 225 9.59 9.35 2.18
N MET A 226 10.04 10.58 2.39
CA MET A 226 10.61 11.43 1.36
C MET A 226 12.07 11.72 1.65
N ASP A 227 12.90 11.58 0.62
CA ASP A 227 14.25 12.11 0.57
C ASP A 227 15.11 11.64 1.75
N LEU A 228 15.29 10.31 1.81
CA LEU A 228 15.95 9.62 2.91
C LEU A 228 16.67 8.36 2.43
N ARG A 229 17.53 7.81 3.29
CA ARG A 229 18.43 6.70 2.92
C ARG A 229 18.38 5.52 3.88
N ASN A 230 18.71 4.33 3.38
CA ASN A 230 18.98 3.12 4.17
C ASN A 230 17.94 2.89 5.27
N SER A 231 16.67 2.88 4.89
CA SER A 231 15.53 2.90 5.82
C SER A 231 14.61 1.72 5.56
N ASN A 232 13.80 1.35 6.55
CA ASN A 232 13.09 0.08 6.55
C ASN A 232 11.61 0.26 6.90
N VAL A 233 10.74 -0.35 6.12
CA VAL A 233 9.30 -0.48 6.38
C VAL A 233 8.99 -1.96 6.39
N TYR A 234 8.89 -2.58 7.57
CA TYR A 234 8.69 -4.03 7.64
C TYR A 234 7.62 -4.49 8.63
N ARG A 235 6.86 -5.52 8.22
CA ARG A 235 5.79 -6.15 9.00
C ARG A 235 4.68 -5.20 9.47
N ASN A 236 4.45 -4.12 8.74
CA ASN A 236 3.37 -3.19 9.04
C ASN A 236 2.05 -3.67 8.40
N ILE A 237 0.94 -3.25 8.98
CA ILE A 237 -0.41 -3.52 8.46
C ILE A 237 -1.10 -2.19 8.18
N PHE A 238 -1.57 -2.00 6.95
CA PHE A 238 -2.32 -0.83 6.52
C PHE A 238 -3.77 -1.22 6.24
N LEU A 239 -4.70 -0.55 6.91
CA LEU A 239 -6.13 -0.79 6.86
C LEU A 239 -6.87 0.49 6.49
N ARG A 240 -7.81 0.39 5.55
CA ARG A 240 -8.68 1.49 5.10
C ARG A 240 -10.05 0.98 4.69
N ASP A 241 -11.10 1.64 5.16
CA ASP A 241 -12.48 1.39 4.78
C ASP A 241 -12.95 2.31 3.64
N SER A 242 -14.22 2.18 3.25
CA SER A 242 -14.84 2.95 2.16
C SER A 242 -14.87 4.47 2.38
N ASN A 243 -14.76 4.94 3.63
CA ASN A 243 -14.74 6.36 4.01
C ASN A 243 -13.33 6.95 3.92
N ALA A 244 -12.29 6.12 3.93
CA ALA A 244 -10.89 6.51 3.94
C ALA A 244 -10.19 6.03 2.67
N TYR A 245 -10.70 6.36 1.49
CA TYR A 245 -10.10 5.91 0.22
C TYR A 245 -8.85 6.72 -0.15
N GLY A 246 -7.66 6.22 0.23
CA GLY A 246 -6.38 6.91 0.01
C GLY A 246 -5.22 5.95 -0.19
N VAL A 247 -3.99 6.43 0.05
CA VAL A 247 -2.75 5.67 -0.16
C VAL A 247 -2.26 5.05 1.16
N ALA A 248 -1.72 3.82 1.12
CA ALA A 248 -1.09 3.23 2.30
C ALA A 248 0.29 3.84 2.56
N SER A 249 1.20 3.71 1.60
CA SER A 249 2.57 4.19 1.72
C SER A 249 3.05 4.91 0.47
N LYS A 250 3.78 6.01 0.67
CA LYS A 250 4.36 6.83 -0.39
C LYS A 250 5.85 7.05 -0.14
N PHE A 251 6.63 6.85 -1.19
CA PHE A 251 8.08 7.03 -1.23
C PHE A 251 8.43 8.02 -2.32
N THR A 252 9.40 8.89 -2.07
CA THR A 252 9.87 9.84 -3.08
C THR A 252 11.33 10.19 -2.83
N PHE A 253 12.19 10.11 -3.85
CA PHE A 253 13.63 10.44 -3.76
C PHE A 253 14.41 9.66 -2.69
N THR A 254 13.98 8.45 -2.34
CA THR A 254 14.65 7.61 -1.36
C THR A 254 15.77 6.77 -1.97
N VAL A 255 16.74 6.37 -1.15
CA VAL A 255 17.85 5.53 -1.58
C VAL A 255 18.07 4.36 -0.62
N GLY A 256 17.96 3.13 -1.12
CA GLY A 256 18.18 1.93 -0.31
C GLY A 256 17.10 1.70 0.74
N VAL A 257 15.84 1.96 0.39
CA VAL A 257 14.69 1.64 1.25
C VAL A 257 14.25 0.20 1.04
N GLU A 258 14.02 -0.53 2.13
CA GLU A 258 13.42 -1.87 2.09
C GLU A 258 11.97 -1.83 2.59
N VAL A 259 11.02 -2.22 1.73
CA VAL A 259 9.61 -2.41 2.06
C VAL A 259 9.32 -3.90 2.03
N ARG A 260 9.26 -4.55 3.20
CA ARG A 260 9.15 -6.01 3.25
C ARG A 260 8.18 -6.58 4.26
N GLU A 261 7.54 -7.68 3.92
CA GLU A 261 6.65 -8.42 4.82
C GLU A 261 5.46 -7.58 5.35
N ASN A 262 5.10 -6.49 4.67
CA ASN A 262 3.94 -5.66 5.04
C ASN A 262 2.64 -6.22 4.45
N ILE A 263 1.52 -5.88 5.07
CA ILE A 263 0.17 -6.18 4.57
C ILE A 263 -0.54 -4.86 4.27
N CYS A 264 -1.07 -4.72 3.07
CA CYS A 264 -1.94 -3.63 2.68
C CYS A 264 -3.31 -4.19 2.30
N GLY A 265 -4.31 -3.87 3.11
CA GLY A 265 -5.67 -4.36 2.95
C GLY A 265 -5.92 -5.76 3.54
N LEU A 266 -7.06 -5.89 4.21
CA LEU A 266 -7.58 -7.15 4.78
C LEU A 266 -9.10 -7.13 4.73
N ASP A 267 -9.74 -8.29 4.63
CA ASP A 267 -11.10 -8.48 5.14
C ASP A 267 -10.95 -9.05 6.56
N LEU A 268 -11.14 -8.20 7.58
CA LEU A 268 -11.00 -8.55 8.99
C LEU A 268 -11.94 -9.68 9.42
N GLY A 269 -13.04 -9.91 8.69
CA GLY A 269 -13.93 -11.05 8.92
C GLY A 269 -13.35 -12.39 8.45
N LYS A 270 -12.27 -12.39 7.66
CA LYS A 270 -11.68 -13.56 7.01
C LYS A 270 -10.17 -13.69 7.21
N ILE A 271 -9.63 -13.24 8.35
CA ILE A 271 -8.17 -13.22 8.61
C ILE A 271 -7.58 -14.50 9.22
N GLY A 272 -8.34 -15.60 9.33
CA GLY A 272 -7.86 -16.86 9.90
C GLY A 272 -6.58 -17.42 9.23
N TRP A 273 -6.37 -17.12 7.96
CA TRP A 273 -5.19 -17.55 7.19
C TRP A 273 -3.89 -16.89 7.65
N LEU A 274 -3.92 -15.71 8.30
CA LEU A 274 -2.70 -15.04 8.80
C LEU A 274 -1.90 -15.98 9.71
N ALA A 275 -2.58 -16.73 10.58
CA ALA A 275 -1.95 -17.61 11.56
C ALA A 275 -1.32 -18.90 10.98
N THR A 276 -1.53 -19.19 9.69
CA THR A 276 -1.13 -20.48 9.07
C THR A 276 -0.49 -20.38 7.70
N LYS A 277 -0.65 -19.27 6.98
CA LYS A 277 -0.16 -19.10 5.60
C LYS A 277 0.96 -18.07 5.49
N VAL A 278 1.20 -17.29 6.54
CA VAL A 278 2.24 -16.26 6.55
C VAL A 278 3.26 -16.59 7.62
N GLU A 279 4.53 -16.54 7.26
CA GLU A 279 5.63 -16.80 8.19
C GLU A 279 6.22 -15.48 8.74
N PRO A 280 6.72 -15.48 10.00
CA PRO A 280 6.67 -16.60 10.93
C PRO A 280 5.27 -16.77 11.55
N ALA A 281 4.74 -18.00 11.58
CA ALA A 281 3.35 -18.25 11.98
C ALA A 281 2.98 -17.74 13.39
N TRP A 282 3.93 -17.75 14.34
CA TRP A 282 3.70 -17.25 15.70
C TRP A 282 3.41 -15.74 15.73
N TYR A 283 4.09 -14.96 14.88
CA TYR A 283 3.94 -13.51 14.83
C TYR A 283 2.57 -13.15 14.26
N TRP A 284 2.21 -13.76 13.14
CA TRP A 284 0.94 -13.48 12.48
C TRP A 284 -0.27 -14.04 13.23
N ARG A 285 -0.09 -15.07 14.06
CA ARG A 285 -1.11 -15.53 15.00
C ARG A 285 -1.39 -14.48 16.09
N ASP A 286 -0.35 -13.89 16.66
CA ASP A 286 -0.50 -12.79 17.63
C ASP A 286 -1.17 -11.55 16.99
N GLN A 287 -0.69 -11.14 15.80
CA GLN A 287 -1.29 -10.01 15.08
C GLN A 287 -2.76 -10.27 14.70
N LYS A 288 -3.12 -11.49 14.29
CA LYS A 288 -4.52 -11.87 14.03
C LYS A 288 -5.41 -11.57 15.24
N GLN A 289 -5.03 -12.02 16.44
CA GLN A 289 -5.85 -11.84 17.65
C GLN A 289 -6.02 -10.35 18.01
N LYS A 290 -4.96 -9.56 17.84
CA LYS A 290 -5.00 -8.10 18.04
C LYS A 290 -5.90 -7.40 17.02
N LEU A 291 -5.89 -7.83 15.76
CA LEU A 291 -6.79 -7.32 14.74
C LEU A 291 -8.26 -7.69 15.01
N GLU A 292 -8.55 -8.90 15.48
CA GLU A 292 -9.90 -9.32 15.90
C GLU A 292 -10.41 -8.47 17.07
N PHE A 293 -9.51 -8.15 18.01
CA PHE A 293 -9.80 -7.19 19.08
C PHE A 293 -10.09 -5.80 18.51
N LEU A 294 -9.23 -5.26 17.62
CA LEU A 294 -9.45 -3.93 17.03
C LEU A 294 -10.81 -3.85 16.31
N MET A 295 -11.14 -4.86 15.50
CA MET A 295 -12.40 -4.91 14.76
C MET A 295 -13.60 -4.77 15.70
N THR A 296 -13.57 -5.50 16.82
CA THR A 296 -14.67 -5.51 17.80
C THR A 296 -14.68 -4.23 18.65
N HIS A 297 -13.50 -3.81 19.13
CA HIS A 297 -13.36 -2.70 20.07
C HIS A 297 -13.64 -1.34 19.42
N TYR A 298 -13.12 -1.13 18.21
CA TYR A 298 -13.31 0.12 17.45
C TYR A 298 -14.49 0.07 16.48
N ASN A 299 -15.23 -1.06 16.44
CA ASN A 299 -16.33 -1.29 15.51
C ASN A 299 -15.92 -1.02 14.05
N LEU A 300 -14.77 -1.56 13.64
CA LEU A 300 -14.26 -1.38 12.29
C LEU A 300 -15.10 -2.18 11.29
N GLU A 301 -15.30 -1.61 10.09
CA GLU A 301 -15.84 -2.39 8.96
C GLU A 301 -14.92 -3.58 8.67
N SER A 302 -15.50 -4.71 8.26
CA SER A 302 -14.68 -5.90 7.96
C SER A 302 -13.78 -5.66 6.75
N ASP A 303 -14.31 -5.02 5.71
CA ASP A 303 -13.57 -4.64 4.52
C ASP A 303 -12.66 -3.44 4.83
N GLN A 304 -11.38 -3.76 5.04
CA GLN A 304 -10.31 -2.80 5.27
C GLN A 304 -9.36 -2.74 4.06
N GLY A 305 -9.84 -3.11 2.87
CA GLY A 305 -9.07 -3.17 1.62
C GLY A 305 -9.28 -1.98 0.69
N PHE A 306 -9.96 -0.91 1.11
CA PHE A 306 -10.27 0.25 0.28
C PHE A 306 -9.07 1.18 0.12
N PHE A 307 -8.23 0.88 -0.87
CA PHE A 307 -7.06 1.69 -1.21
C PHE A 307 -7.14 2.24 -2.62
N GLN A 308 -6.73 3.50 -2.78
CA GLN A 308 -6.33 4.05 -4.07
C GLN A 308 -5.08 3.34 -4.57
N SER A 309 -4.04 3.28 -3.73
CA SER A 309 -2.79 2.57 -4.00
C SER A 309 -2.18 2.09 -2.68
N CYS A 310 -1.41 1.01 -2.71
CA CYS A 310 -0.69 0.54 -1.53
C CYS A 310 0.74 1.07 -1.47
N CYS A 311 1.39 1.18 -2.62
CA CYS A 311 2.78 1.61 -2.70
C CYS A 311 2.93 2.60 -3.86
N TYR A 312 3.08 3.87 -3.53
CA TYR A 312 3.32 4.92 -4.50
C TYR A 312 4.79 5.36 -4.40
N GLU A 313 5.54 5.21 -5.48
CA GLU A 313 7.00 5.43 -5.54
C GLU A 313 7.28 6.51 -6.58
N GLU A 314 8.24 7.39 -6.31
CA GLU A 314 8.67 8.43 -7.24
C GLU A 314 10.16 8.77 -7.11
N CYS A 315 10.96 8.40 -8.11
CA CYS A 315 12.38 8.71 -8.21
C CYS A 315 13.25 8.07 -7.13
N ASP A 316 12.93 6.83 -6.77
CA ASP A 316 13.61 6.04 -5.76
C ASP A 316 14.73 5.16 -6.37
N GLU A 317 15.83 4.99 -5.63
CA GLU A 317 17.00 4.22 -6.04
C GLU A 317 17.31 3.09 -5.05
N ARG A 318 17.72 1.91 -5.56
CA ARG A 318 18.10 0.75 -4.73
C ARG A 318 17.01 0.31 -3.75
N MET A 319 15.75 0.60 -4.08
CA MET A 319 14.59 0.20 -3.28
C MET A 319 14.28 -1.29 -3.49
N ARG A 320 13.90 -1.98 -2.41
CA ARG A 320 13.52 -3.40 -2.43
C ARG A 320 12.11 -3.56 -1.87
N ILE A 321 11.17 -4.04 -2.68
CA ILE A 321 9.78 -4.33 -2.31
C ILE A 321 9.60 -5.85 -2.29
N VAL A 322 9.64 -6.46 -1.11
CA VAL A 322 9.85 -7.91 -0.97
C VAL A 322 8.85 -8.59 -0.04
N LYS A 323 8.20 -9.67 -0.46
CA LYS A 323 7.30 -10.49 0.39
C LYS A 323 6.15 -9.72 1.03
N ASN A 324 5.66 -8.67 0.39
CA ASN A 324 4.47 -7.97 0.86
C ASN A 324 3.19 -8.64 0.35
N ILE A 325 2.09 -8.44 1.08
CA ILE A 325 0.76 -8.90 0.73
C ILE A 325 -0.10 -7.67 0.44
N PHE A 326 -0.49 -7.52 -0.82
CA PHE A 326 -1.41 -6.48 -1.28
C PHE A 326 -2.77 -7.13 -1.53
N ASN A 327 -3.64 -7.04 -0.55
CA ASN A 327 -4.94 -7.71 -0.51
C ASN A 327 -6.06 -6.65 -0.48
N GLY A 328 -6.24 -5.99 -1.62
CA GLY A 328 -7.22 -4.92 -1.75
C GLY A 328 -8.65 -5.45 -1.87
N SER A 329 -9.61 -4.60 -1.55
CA SER A 329 -11.02 -4.87 -1.80
C SER A 329 -11.32 -4.73 -3.29
N PRO A 330 -11.99 -5.71 -3.92
CA PRO A 330 -12.56 -5.54 -5.26
C PRO A 330 -13.83 -4.66 -5.23
N ASN A 331 -14.42 -4.40 -4.06
CA ASN A 331 -15.73 -3.77 -3.89
C ASN A 331 -15.66 -2.25 -3.73
N THR A 332 -14.68 -1.59 -4.36
CA THR A 332 -14.46 -0.16 -4.13
C THR A 332 -15.53 0.74 -4.77
N GLY A 333 -16.13 0.31 -5.88
CA GLY A 333 -17.06 1.14 -6.67
C GLY A 333 -16.45 2.46 -7.18
N ARG A 334 -15.13 2.63 -7.06
CA ARG A 334 -14.37 3.85 -7.37
C ARG A 334 -13.21 3.51 -8.29
N PHE A 335 -12.80 4.49 -9.08
CA PHE A 335 -11.57 4.38 -9.86
C PHE A 335 -10.37 4.23 -8.92
N ARG A 336 -9.51 3.24 -9.20
CA ARG A 336 -8.28 3.00 -8.45
C ARG A 336 -7.07 3.57 -9.17
N ASP A 337 -6.00 3.79 -8.43
CA ASP A 337 -4.67 3.82 -9.03
C ASP A 337 -4.08 2.42 -8.91
N HIS A 338 -2.87 2.23 -9.44
CA HIS A 338 -2.17 0.95 -9.41
C HIS A 338 -1.90 0.46 -7.97
N VAL A 339 -1.82 -0.87 -7.78
CA VAL A 339 -1.42 -1.46 -6.48
C VAL A 339 -0.08 -0.89 -6.06
N MET A 340 0.86 -0.91 -7.01
CA MET A 340 2.17 -0.30 -6.93
C MET A 340 2.37 0.59 -8.15
N TYR A 341 2.72 1.85 -7.92
CA TYR A 341 3.09 2.77 -9.00
C TYR A 341 4.54 3.21 -8.82
N LEU A 342 5.42 2.65 -9.66
CA LEU A 342 6.84 2.94 -9.70
C LEU A 342 7.10 4.00 -10.78
N LYS A 343 7.38 5.25 -10.37
CA LYS A 343 7.57 6.40 -11.26
C LYS A 343 9.01 6.89 -11.17
N GLY A 344 9.84 6.43 -12.08
CA GLY A 344 11.26 6.76 -12.06
C GLY A 344 11.98 5.95 -11.02
N PHE A 345 12.74 4.96 -11.45
CA PHE A 345 13.43 4.05 -10.56
C PHE A 345 14.85 3.80 -11.06
N ASN A 346 15.75 3.46 -10.13
CA ASN A 346 17.08 2.96 -10.45
C ASN A 346 17.48 1.80 -9.54
N MET A 347 17.91 0.67 -10.11
CA MET A 347 18.37 -0.51 -9.34
C MET A 347 17.31 -1.04 -8.36
N MET A 348 16.07 -1.16 -8.81
CA MET A 348 14.93 -1.52 -7.96
C MET A 348 14.57 -3.01 -8.07
N GLU A 349 14.15 -3.61 -6.96
CA GLU A 349 13.67 -4.99 -6.90
C GLU A 349 12.22 -5.06 -6.38
N VAL A 350 11.33 -5.70 -7.13
CA VAL A 350 9.95 -6.03 -6.73
C VAL A 350 9.83 -7.55 -6.77
N VAL A 351 10.01 -8.19 -5.61
CA VAL A 351 10.27 -9.64 -5.56
C VAL A 351 9.35 -10.37 -4.58
N SER A 352 8.77 -11.47 -5.02
CA SER A 352 8.00 -12.38 -4.17
C SER A 352 6.83 -11.71 -3.43
N ASN A 353 6.13 -10.78 -4.06
CA ASN A 353 4.93 -10.17 -3.48
C ASN A 353 3.66 -10.94 -3.90
N TYR A 354 2.62 -10.90 -3.06
CA TYR A 354 1.28 -11.40 -3.38
C TYR A 354 0.37 -10.19 -3.64
N VAL A 355 -0.32 -10.17 -4.78
CA VAL A 355 -1.13 -9.03 -5.22
C VAL A 355 -2.49 -9.50 -5.69
N ARG A 356 -3.57 -8.92 -5.16
CA ARG A 356 -4.94 -9.17 -5.64
C ARG A 356 -5.89 -8.03 -5.32
N GLY A 357 -7.09 -8.10 -5.92
CA GLY A 357 -8.23 -7.26 -5.58
C GLY A 357 -8.25 -5.91 -6.31
N TRP A 358 -7.19 -5.58 -7.05
CA TRP A 358 -7.23 -4.53 -8.05
C TRP A 358 -7.84 -5.07 -9.35
N PRO A 359 -8.59 -4.25 -10.10
CA PRO A 359 -9.25 -4.70 -11.31
C PRO A 359 -8.22 -5.07 -12.40
N ALA A 360 -8.60 -5.98 -13.29
CA ALA A 360 -7.87 -6.29 -14.51
C ALA A 360 -8.14 -5.24 -15.60
N ASP A 361 -7.90 -3.95 -15.30
CA ASP A 361 -8.02 -2.81 -16.20
C ASP A 361 -6.84 -1.83 -16.03
N TYR A 362 -6.91 -0.65 -16.64
CA TYR A 362 -5.84 0.36 -16.62
C TYR A 362 -5.54 0.95 -15.22
N SER A 363 -6.38 0.68 -14.22
CA SER A 363 -6.16 1.05 -12.83
C SER A 363 -5.51 -0.06 -11.99
N GLY A 364 -5.22 -1.23 -12.57
CA GLY A 364 -4.76 -2.40 -11.82
C GLY A 364 -3.25 -2.52 -11.60
N GLY A 365 -2.85 -3.51 -10.81
CA GLY A 365 -1.55 -4.16 -10.98
C GLY A 365 -0.31 -3.40 -10.52
N ILE A 366 0.83 -3.85 -11.03
CA ILE A 366 2.14 -3.24 -10.78
C ILE A 366 2.51 -2.41 -12.01
N LYS A 367 2.58 -1.09 -11.88
CA LYS A 367 3.03 -0.20 -12.94
C LYS A 367 4.44 0.30 -12.69
N ALA A 368 5.30 0.18 -13.69
CA ALA A 368 6.62 0.76 -13.71
C ALA A 368 6.77 1.70 -14.91
N ARG A 369 7.20 2.93 -14.67
CA ARG A 369 7.47 3.90 -15.73
C ARG A 369 8.79 4.65 -15.60
N ASN A 370 9.38 4.96 -16.75
CA ASN A 370 10.49 5.92 -16.90
C ASN A 370 11.70 5.69 -15.98
N GLY A 371 12.27 4.48 -15.97
CA GLY A 371 13.34 4.10 -15.05
C GLY A 371 14.35 3.12 -15.64
N LYS A 372 15.33 2.71 -14.83
CA LYS A 372 16.41 1.80 -15.25
C LYS A 372 16.79 0.77 -14.19
N ASN A 373 17.31 -0.37 -14.61
CA ASN A 373 17.79 -1.47 -13.76
C ASN A 373 16.68 -1.96 -12.82
N LEU A 374 15.57 -2.46 -13.37
CA LEU A 374 14.43 -2.98 -12.59
C LEU A 374 14.34 -4.48 -12.71
N LEU A 375 14.11 -5.13 -11.57
CA LEU A 375 13.68 -6.52 -11.51
C LEU A 375 12.27 -6.62 -10.93
N VAL A 376 11.35 -7.21 -11.69
CA VAL A 376 10.04 -7.65 -11.20
C VAL A 376 10.00 -9.16 -11.28
N ALA A 377 10.13 -9.84 -10.15
CA ALA A 377 10.29 -11.30 -10.17
C ALA A 377 9.53 -12.05 -9.08
N ARG A 378 9.09 -13.27 -9.41
CA ARG A 378 8.48 -14.22 -8.44
C ARG A 378 7.24 -13.69 -7.73
N ASN A 379 6.62 -12.63 -8.24
CA ASN A 379 5.37 -12.12 -7.70
C ASN A 379 4.21 -13.04 -8.12
N TYR A 380 3.21 -13.15 -7.27
CA TYR A 380 1.94 -13.81 -7.55
C TYR A 380 0.87 -12.72 -7.68
N LEU A 381 0.36 -12.52 -8.89
CA LEU A 381 -0.67 -11.52 -9.19
C LEU A 381 -1.97 -12.26 -9.52
N ASP A 382 -3.02 -11.98 -8.76
CA ASP A 382 -4.34 -12.59 -8.93
C ASP A 382 -5.35 -11.57 -9.48
N ASP A 383 -5.79 -11.81 -10.71
CA ASP A 383 -6.71 -11.00 -11.51
C ASP A 383 -6.24 -9.56 -11.74
N THR A 384 -4.93 -9.38 -11.91
CA THR A 384 -4.33 -8.08 -12.23
C THR A 384 -2.97 -8.22 -12.91
N GLY A 385 -2.52 -7.18 -13.62
CA GLY A 385 -1.39 -7.23 -14.56
C GLY A 385 -0.08 -6.58 -14.09
N ILE A 386 0.93 -6.66 -14.97
CA ILE A 386 2.19 -5.91 -14.87
C ILE A 386 2.26 -4.93 -16.05
N PHE A 387 2.50 -3.67 -15.75
CA PHE A 387 2.41 -2.56 -16.70
C PHE A 387 3.75 -1.83 -16.81
N LEU A 388 4.32 -1.82 -18.00
CA LEU A 388 5.55 -1.12 -18.33
C LEU A 388 5.22 0.06 -19.22
N TYR A 389 5.63 1.25 -18.80
CA TYR A 389 5.27 2.47 -19.50
C TYR A 389 6.50 3.33 -19.73
N THR A 390 6.57 3.88 -20.92
CA THR A 390 7.40 5.05 -21.19
C THR A 390 6.47 6.25 -21.37
N HIS A 391 6.81 7.38 -20.77
CA HIS A 391 6.11 8.65 -21.00
C HIS A 391 7.11 9.76 -21.32
N ARG A 392 6.59 10.87 -21.88
CA ARG A 392 7.36 12.11 -22.00
C ARG A 392 7.85 12.56 -20.63
N THR A 393 9.15 12.72 -20.53
CA THR A 393 9.82 13.15 -19.31
C THR A 393 9.58 14.63 -19.07
N ILE A 394 8.92 14.95 -17.96
CA ILE A 394 8.74 16.33 -17.47
C ILE A 394 9.51 16.59 -16.17
N ASN A 395 10.08 15.54 -15.55
CA ASN A 395 10.82 15.61 -14.30
C ASN A 395 12.26 15.10 -14.52
N PRO A 396 13.32 15.85 -14.14
CA PRO A 396 14.73 15.48 -14.37
C PRO A 396 15.17 14.13 -13.79
N CYS A 397 14.53 13.62 -12.74
CA CYS A 397 14.91 12.32 -12.16
C CYS A 397 14.42 11.11 -12.98
N LEU A 398 13.51 11.32 -13.93
CA LEU A 398 12.96 10.25 -14.76
C LEU A 398 13.92 9.88 -15.89
N TYR A 399 14.19 8.59 -16.05
CA TYR A 399 14.89 8.11 -17.25
C TYR A 399 13.96 8.25 -18.47
N LYS A 400 14.52 8.69 -19.60
CA LYS A 400 13.80 8.80 -20.87
C LYS A 400 13.64 7.41 -21.49
N GLY A 401 12.68 6.64 -20.97
CA GLY A 401 12.41 5.27 -21.41
C GLY A 401 12.47 4.24 -20.29
N LEU A 402 12.72 2.99 -20.65
CA LEU A 402 12.99 1.86 -19.78
C LEU A 402 14.32 1.23 -20.14
N LYS A 403 15.23 1.06 -19.18
CA LYS A 403 16.54 0.45 -19.44
C LYS A 403 16.85 -0.71 -18.51
N ASN A 404 17.32 -1.84 -19.02
CA ASN A 404 17.68 -3.01 -18.23
C ASN A 404 16.54 -3.44 -17.29
N VAL A 405 15.38 -3.75 -17.86
CA VAL A 405 14.20 -4.20 -17.12
C VAL A 405 14.05 -5.71 -17.28
N VAL A 406 13.82 -6.43 -16.20
CA VAL A 406 13.65 -7.88 -16.20
C VAL A 406 12.36 -8.26 -15.51
N ILE A 407 11.45 -8.91 -16.26
CA ILE A 407 10.20 -9.49 -15.77
C ILE A 407 10.35 -11.00 -15.75
N TYR A 408 10.54 -11.57 -14.56
CA TYR A 408 11.03 -12.94 -14.42
C TYR A 408 10.26 -13.82 -13.44
N ARG A 409 9.78 -14.98 -13.90
CA ARG A 409 9.12 -15.99 -13.05
C ARG A 409 7.95 -15.48 -12.20
N ASN A 410 7.25 -14.46 -12.67
CA ASN A 410 5.99 -14.05 -12.06
C ASN A 410 4.91 -15.07 -12.43
N HIS A 411 3.94 -15.25 -11.54
CA HIS A 411 2.75 -16.05 -11.78
C HIS A 411 1.56 -15.10 -11.85
N ILE A 412 0.95 -15.00 -13.03
CA ILE A 412 -0.12 -14.03 -13.32
C ILE A 412 -1.40 -14.82 -13.59
N VAL A 413 -2.39 -14.66 -12.73
CA VAL A 413 -3.70 -15.31 -12.84
C VAL A 413 -4.68 -14.34 -13.48
N GLN A 414 -5.41 -14.78 -14.49
CA GLN A 414 -6.43 -14.00 -15.20
C GLN A 414 -7.80 -14.64 -14.98
N ARG A 415 -8.78 -13.86 -14.52
CA ARG A 415 -10.14 -14.34 -14.25
C ARG A 415 -11.21 -13.55 -14.99
N THR A 416 -11.22 -12.22 -14.87
CA THR A 416 -12.33 -11.39 -15.35
C THR A 416 -12.16 -10.91 -16.79
N ASN A 417 -10.93 -10.61 -17.22
CA ASN A 417 -10.61 -10.14 -18.58
C ASN A 417 -9.50 -10.98 -19.24
N PRO A 418 -9.69 -12.30 -19.42
CA PRO A 418 -8.63 -13.18 -19.92
C PRO A 418 -8.14 -12.75 -21.31
N GLY A 419 -6.82 -12.71 -21.47
CA GLY A 419 -6.11 -12.29 -22.68
C GLY A 419 -6.12 -10.79 -22.99
N HIS A 420 -6.80 -9.97 -22.18
CA HIS A 420 -6.76 -8.52 -22.35
C HIS A 420 -5.39 -7.97 -21.94
N LEU A 421 -4.97 -6.87 -22.56
CA LEU A 421 -3.67 -6.24 -22.30
C LEU A 421 -3.46 -5.89 -20.83
N THR A 422 -4.53 -5.52 -20.11
CA THR A 422 -4.47 -5.17 -18.68
C THR A 422 -4.41 -6.37 -17.73
N SER A 423 -4.56 -7.60 -18.24
CA SER A 423 -4.61 -8.83 -17.44
C SER A 423 -3.31 -9.61 -17.47
N GLY A 424 -2.39 -9.26 -18.37
CA GLY A 424 -1.12 -9.96 -18.56
C GLY A 424 0.08 -9.07 -18.24
N ILE A 425 1.07 -9.11 -19.12
CA ILE A 425 2.16 -8.13 -19.14
C ILE A 425 1.88 -7.19 -20.30
N TYR A 426 1.83 -5.89 -20.02
CA TYR A 426 1.59 -4.87 -21.02
C TYR A 426 2.66 -3.81 -20.99
N TYR A 427 3.22 -3.54 -22.16
CA TYR A 427 4.14 -2.46 -22.43
C TYR A 427 3.52 -1.42 -23.35
N TYR A 428 3.72 -0.13 -23.04
CA TYR A 428 3.26 1.01 -23.82
C TYR A 428 4.28 2.16 -23.84
N GLU A 429 4.57 2.68 -25.03
CA GLU A 429 5.21 3.97 -25.25
C GLU A 429 4.36 4.88 -26.16
N PRO A 430 4.16 6.17 -25.84
CA PRO A 430 3.70 7.14 -26.81
C PRO A 430 4.86 7.47 -27.76
N HIS A 431 4.79 6.96 -29.01
CA HIS A 431 5.71 7.10 -30.16
C HIS A 431 6.95 8.02 -30.02
N ASP A 432 8.13 7.48 -30.31
CA ASP A 432 9.45 8.15 -30.51
C ASP A 432 9.95 9.00 -29.32
N ILE A 433 9.47 8.74 -28.11
CA ILE A 433 9.80 9.54 -26.92
C ILE A 433 10.71 8.75 -25.97
N GLY A 434 10.68 7.42 -26.00
CA GLY A 434 11.51 6.53 -25.20
C GLY A 434 12.89 6.28 -25.80
N ILE A 435 13.84 6.02 -24.92
CA ILE A 435 15.13 5.39 -25.26
C ILE A 435 15.17 4.09 -24.47
N ASP A 436 14.25 3.21 -24.86
CA ASP A 436 14.12 1.89 -24.27
C ASP A 436 15.34 1.05 -24.65
N TRP A 437 15.80 0.21 -23.72
CA TRP A 437 17.03 -0.55 -23.91
C TRP A 437 17.03 -1.81 -23.06
N ASN A 438 17.12 -2.98 -23.69
CA ASN A 438 17.27 -4.27 -23.03
C ASN A 438 16.17 -4.57 -21.97
N ILE A 439 15.00 -4.97 -22.45
CA ILE A 439 13.83 -5.34 -21.64
C ILE A 439 13.56 -6.83 -21.83
N THR A 440 13.70 -7.63 -20.78
CA THR A 440 13.63 -9.09 -20.85
C THR A 440 12.40 -9.64 -20.15
N TYR A 441 11.70 -10.56 -20.82
CA TYR A 441 10.56 -11.31 -20.29
C TYR A 441 10.92 -12.79 -20.32
N SER A 442 11.01 -13.44 -19.15
CA SER A 442 11.44 -14.85 -19.09
C SER A 442 10.75 -15.61 -17.97
N ALA A 443 10.41 -16.86 -18.27
CA ALA A 443 9.93 -17.87 -17.33
C ALA A 443 8.66 -17.46 -16.56
N ASN A 444 7.91 -16.47 -17.04
CA ASN A 444 6.63 -16.09 -16.44
C ASN A 444 5.57 -17.14 -16.76
N VAL A 445 4.64 -17.32 -15.82
CA VAL A 445 3.58 -18.32 -15.90
C VAL A 445 2.23 -17.61 -15.91
N PHE A 446 1.41 -17.92 -16.91
CA PHE A 446 0.09 -17.32 -17.08
C PHE A 446 -1.01 -18.36 -16.84
N GLU A 447 -1.79 -18.16 -15.79
CA GLU A 447 -2.91 -19.04 -15.41
C GLU A 447 -4.23 -18.37 -15.81
N ILE A 448 -4.90 -18.89 -16.84
CA ILE A 448 -6.18 -18.36 -17.30
C ILE A 448 -7.29 -19.24 -16.75
N VAL A 449 -8.12 -18.69 -15.89
CA VAL A 449 -9.14 -19.43 -15.15
C VAL A 449 -10.45 -19.41 -15.92
N GLY A 450 -11.19 -20.53 -15.91
CA GLY A 450 -12.54 -20.60 -16.47
C GLY A 450 -12.60 -20.75 -18.00
N VAL A 451 -11.50 -21.14 -18.65
CA VAL A 451 -11.43 -21.36 -20.11
C VAL A 451 -11.03 -22.79 -20.44
N SER A 452 -11.53 -23.33 -21.55
CA SER A 452 -11.23 -24.71 -22.00
C SER A 452 -9.86 -24.84 -22.66
N ASP A 453 -9.43 -23.80 -23.37
CA ASP A 453 -8.14 -23.75 -24.06
C ASP A 453 -7.47 -22.39 -23.83
N PRO A 454 -6.54 -22.30 -22.84
CA PRO A 454 -5.85 -21.06 -22.53
C PRO A 454 -4.91 -20.60 -23.65
N THR A 455 -4.54 -21.48 -24.59
CA THR A 455 -3.57 -21.16 -25.64
C THR A 455 -4.10 -20.19 -26.69
N ASN A 456 -5.41 -19.91 -26.66
CA ASN A 456 -6.05 -18.95 -27.55
C ASN A 456 -5.77 -17.48 -27.20
N TYR A 457 -5.36 -17.20 -25.96
CA TYR A 457 -5.30 -15.84 -25.42
C TYR A 457 -3.90 -15.21 -25.54
N ILE A 458 -3.85 -13.90 -25.77
CA ILE A 458 -2.59 -13.15 -25.77
C ILE A 458 -2.25 -12.74 -24.33
N CYS A 459 -1.03 -13.03 -23.88
CA CYS A 459 -0.63 -12.76 -22.49
C CYS A 459 0.42 -11.66 -22.35
N ILE A 460 1.16 -11.38 -23.43
CA ILE A 460 2.19 -10.34 -23.47
C ILE A 460 1.85 -9.38 -24.60
N TRP A 461 1.72 -8.11 -24.28
CA TRP A 461 1.34 -7.06 -25.20
C TRP A 461 2.47 -6.03 -25.27
N LEU A 462 3.15 -5.98 -26.41
CA LEU A 462 4.22 -5.03 -26.70
C LEU A 462 3.71 -4.00 -27.70
N THR A 463 3.03 -2.97 -27.18
CA THR A 463 2.52 -1.89 -28.04
C THR A 463 3.59 -0.84 -28.24
N ASN A 464 3.55 -0.06 -29.33
CA ASN A 464 4.39 1.10 -29.67
C ASN A 464 5.80 1.19 -29.03
N GLY A 465 6.87 1.26 -29.82
CA GLY A 465 8.24 1.50 -29.33
C GLY A 465 9.30 0.74 -30.14
N ASP A 466 10.56 0.79 -29.70
CA ASP A 466 11.63 -0.01 -30.33
C ASP A 466 11.57 -1.47 -29.85
N LEU A 467 10.79 -2.28 -30.57
CA LEU A 467 10.62 -3.71 -30.28
C LEU A 467 11.93 -4.51 -30.33
N SER A 468 12.99 -4.01 -30.99
CA SER A 468 14.29 -4.69 -31.00
C SER A 468 14.96 -4.74 -29.61
N GLN A 469 14.48 -3.91 -28.68
CA GLN A 469 14.93 -3.85 -27.29
C GLN A 469 14.17 -4.81 -26.38
N HIS A 470 13.13 -5.49 -26.88
CA HIS A 470 12.27 -6.38 -26.11
C HIS A 470 12.59 -7.85 -26.38
N HIS A 471 13.17 -8.51 -25.37
CA HIS A 471 13.59 -9.90 -25.41
C HIS A 471 12.54 -10.81 -24.76
N VAL A 472 11.58 -11.30 -25.54
CA VAL A 472 10.57 -12.26 -25.07
C VAL A 472 11.04 -13.69 -25.30
N LEU A 473 11.41 -14.40 -24.22
CA LEU A 473 11.91 -15.77 -24.33
C LEU A 473 10.76 -16.79 -24.46
N GLN A 474 11.05 -17.97 -25.03
CA GLN A 474 10.08 -19.07 -25.20
C GLN A 474 9.64 -19.73 -23.88
N ASP A 475 10.33 -19.46 -22.78
CA ASP A 475 10.04 -20.05 -21.47
C ASP A 475 8.90 -19.36 -20.71
N ASN A 476 8.30 -18.30 -21.27
CA ASN A 476 7.03 -17.76 -20.81
C ASN A 476 5.90 -18.68 -21.27
N VAL A 477 5.22 -19.34 -20.34
CA VAL A 477 4.30 -20.45 -20.67
C VAL A 477 2.93 -20.30 -20.02
N TYR A 478 1.92 -20.93 -20.63
CA TYR A 478 0.64 -21.13 -19.96
C TYR A 478 0.79 -22.13 -18.82
N TYR A 479 0.13 -21.85 -17.69
CA TYR A 479 0.15 -22.68 -16.49
C TYR A 479 -0.21 -24.14 -16.80
N GLY A 480 0.58 -25.08 -16.25
CA GLY A 480 0.40 -26.52 -16.47
C GLY A 480 0.85 -27.03 -17.83
N THR A 481 1.42 -26.18 -18.70
CA THR A 481 1.87 -26.57 -20.05
C THR A 481 3.35 -26.23 -20.28
N LYS A 482 3.90 -26.67 -21.42
CA LYS A 482 5.18 -26.18 -21.96
C LYS A 482 4.98 -25.26 -23.18
N ILE A 483 3.74 -24.88 -23.45
CA ILE A 483 3.38 -24.11 -24.64
C ILE A 483 3.75 -22.64 -24.37
N PRO A 484 4.58 -22.01 -25.21
CA PRO A 484 4.88 -20.59 -25.10
C PRO A 484 3.60 -19.76 -25.20
N VAL A 485 3.50 -18.71 -24.39
CA VAL A 485 2.35 -17.81 -24.45
C VAL A 485 2.32 -17.02 -25.75
N LYS A 486 1.12 -16.74 -26.27
CA LYS A 486 0.97 -15.82 -27.39
C LYS A 486 1.34 -14.41 -26.93
N LEU A 487 2.07 -13.71 -27.79
CA LEU A 487 2.39 -12.30 -27.62
C LEU A 487 1.88 -11.50 -28.83
N TYR A 488 1.58 -10.24 -28.58
CA TYR A 488 1.19 -9.26 -29.58
C TYR A 488 2.24 -8.16 -29.66
N ALA A 489 2.52 -7.69 -30.88
CA ALA A 489 3.38 -6.56 -31.14
C ALA A 489 2.75 -5.70 -32.25
N ASP A 490 2.68 -4.39 -32.06
CA ASP A 490 2.24 -3.49 -33.13
C ASP A 490 3.27 -3.49 -34.28
N ASP A 491 2.79 -3.36 -35.52
CA ASP A 491 3.57 -3.16 -36.74
C ASP A 491 4.70 -4.18 -37.03
N SER A 492 4.68 -5.35 -36.39
CA SER A 492 5.66 -6.42 -36.61
C SER A 492 5.09 -7.81 -36.33
N THR A 493 5.77 -8.85 -36.81
CA THR A 493 5.46 -10.24 -36.44
C THR A 493 6.17 -10.57 -35.13
N PRO A 494 5.44 -10.91 -34.06
CA PRO A 494 6.00 -11.49 -32.85
C PRO A 494 6.99 -12.63 -33.12
N SER A 495 8.19 -12.56 -32.55
CA SER A 495 9.08 -13.73 -32.49
C SER A 495 9.61 -13.92 -31.08
N HIS A 496 9.43 -15.11 -30.53
CA HIS A 496 10.13 -15.49 -29.32
C HIS A 496 11.61 -15.74 -29.59
N GLU A 497 12.46 -15.28 -28.68
CA GLU A 497 13.86 -15.67 -28.70
C GLU A 497 14.03 -17.10 -28.17
N THR A 498 14.76 -17.91 -28.94
CA THR A 498 15.10 -19.31 -28.61
C THR A 498 16.31 -19.43 -27.69
N LYS A 499 17.05 -18.33 -27.48
CA LYS A 499 18.20 -18.31 -26.59
C LYS A 499 17.74 -18.63 -25.17
N LYS A 500 18.42 -19.58 -24.53
CA LYS A 500 18.27 -19.78 -23.09
C LYS A 500 18.67 -18.48 -22.39
N ASN A 501 17.94 -18.14 -21.34
CA ASN A 501 18.22 -16.97 -20.53
C ASN A 501 19.70 -16.96 -20.12
N ASN A 502 20.33 -15.79 -20.13
CA ASN A 502 21.73 -15.64 -19.76
C ASN A 502 21.93 -16.27 -18.36
N ASP A 503 22.88 -17.20 -18.19
CA ASP A 503 23.05 -18.01 -16.96
C ASP A 503 23.13 -17.16 -15.67
N ASN A 504 23.44 -15.87 -15.82
CA ASN A 504 23.43 -14.87 -14.77
C ASN A 504 22.04 -14.59 -14.14
N ILE A 505 20.93 -14.63 -14.88
CA ILE A 505 19.58 -14.36 -14.31
C ILE A 505 19.07 -15.56 -13.50
N THR A 506 19.40 -16.78 -13.94
CA THR A 506 19.01 -18.04 -13.27
C THR A 506 19.67 -18.22 -11.89
N ASN A 507 20.89 -17.72 -11.72
CA ASN A 507 21.68 -17.87 -10.48
C ASN A 507 21.33 -16.84 -9.38
N TRP A 508 20.64 -15.74 -9.70
CA TRP A 508 20.43 -14.65 -8.73
C TRP A 508 19.22 -14.84 -7.79
N TYR A 509 18.26 -15.72 -8.12
CA TYR A 509 16.92 -15.65 -7.51
C TYR A 509 16.31 -17.00 -7.14
N ASN A 510 16.92 -17.68 -6.15
CA ASN A 510 16.31 -18.84 -5.47
C ASN A 510 15.21 -18.42 -4.47
N TYR A 511 14.31 -17.53 -4.88
CA TYR A 511 13.17 -17.11 -4.08
C TYR A 511 11.95 -18.02 -4.35
N PRO A 512 11.25 -18.50 -3.31
CA PRO A 512 10.01 -19.24 -3.52
C PRO A 512 8.95 -18.35 -4.16
N LEU A 513 8.07 -18.94 -4.96
CA LEU A 513 6.88 -18.25 -5.44
C LEU A 513 6.02 -17.92 -4.22
N TYR A 514 5.65 -16.66 -4.05
CA TYR A 514 4.88 -16.22 -2.89
C TYR A 514 3.37 -16.38 -3.11
N LYS A 515 2.96 -17.59 -3.50
CA LYS A 515 1.56 -17.97 -3.67
C LYS A 515 0.97 -18.28 -2.30
N LEU A 516 0.00 -17.47 -1.87
CA LEU A 516 -0.70 -17.65 -0.60
C LEU A 516 -2.14 -18.12 -0.86
N ASN A 517 -2.59 -19.13 -0.12
CA ASN A 517 -3.98 -19.59 -0.16
C ASN A 517 -4.82 -18.69 0.76
N ILE A 518 -5.14 -17.49 0.28
CA ILE A 518 -5.96 -16.51 0.99
C ILE A 518 -7.42 -16.68 0.54
N PRO A 519 -8.41 -16.73 1.46
CA PRO A 519 -9.83 -16.79 1.10
C PRO A 519 -10.22 -15.64 0.17
N PRO A 520 -11.18 -15.82 -0.76
CA PRO A 520 -11.70 -14.72 -1.56
C PRO A 520 -12.14 -13.55 -0.70
N TYR A 521 -11.92 -12.35 -1.22
CA TYR A 521 -12.34 -11.11 -0.57
C TYR A 521 -13.85 -11.10 -0.32
#